data_AF-A0A831QI76-F1
#
_entry.id   AF-A0A831QI76-F1
#
_cell.length_a   1.000
_cell.length_b   1.000
_cell.length_c   1.000
_cell.angle_alpha   90.00
_cell.angle_beta   90.00
_cell.angle_gamma   90.00
#
_symmetry.space_group_name_H-M   'P 1'
#
loop_
_entity.id
_entity.type
_entity.pdbx_description
1 polymer ?
#
loop_
_entity_poly.entity_id
_entity_poly.type
_entity_poly.pdbx_seq_one_letter_code
_entity_poly.pdbx_strand_id
1 'polypeptide(L)'
;MNGELLLEIGTEEIPAGYLANGLKSFLNLTLEMLREQRVAGDTELHAYGTPRRLVLMGRGLPQKQEDTTQEITGPPKAVAFDKEGHPTKAAEGFAKKQGVALDQISTVRTEKGDYLYIKRQIAGKSTREILAENLPRVIERIPWPKTMRWGSVGFSFVRPIHWIVALFDGEIIPFTVAEITAGTITLGH
;
A
#
# COMPACT_ATOMS: atom_id res chain seq x y z
N MET A 1 -19.55 2.61 4.02
CA MET A 1 -19.74 1.24 3.50
C MET A 1 -18.38 0.59 3.48
N ASN A 2 -18.24 -0.57 4.12
CA ASN A 2 -16.97 -1.29 4.15
C ASN A 2 -16.94 -2.29 3.00
N GLY A 3 -15.80 -2.43 2.36
CA GLY A 3 -15.61 -3.26 1.18
C GLY A 3 -15.22 -4.69 1.51
N GLU A 4 -15.47 -5.56 0.54
CA GLU A 4 -15.16 -6.98 0.53
C GLU A 4 -13.96 -7.26 -0.37
N LEU A 5 -12.99 -8.03 0.13
CA LEU A 5 -11.83 -8.50 -0.62
C LEU A 5 -12.01 -9.98 -0.96
N LEU A 6 -11.76 -10.35 -2.21
CA LEU A 6 -11.52 -11.72 -2.65
C LEU A 6 -10.22 -11.77 -3.44
N LEU A 7 -9.26 -12.55 -2.98
CA LEU A 7 -8.04 -12.87 -3.71
C LEU A 7 -7.88 -14.39 -3.76
N GLU A 8 -7.85 -14.94 -4.95
CA GLU A 8 -7.60 -16.36 -5.21
C GLU A 8 -6.40 -16.51 -6.13
N ILE A 9 -5.53 -17.47 -5.79
CA ILE A 9 -4.37 -17.85 -6.57
C ILE A 9 -4.48 -19.34 -6.87
N GLY A 10 -4.65 -19.67 -8.14
CA GLY A 10 -4.63 -21.05 -8.62
C GLY A 10 -3.22 -21.49 -8.97
N THR A 11 -2.81 -22.66 -8.49
CA THR A 11 -1.44 -23.16 -8.67
C THR A 11 -1.40 -24.63 -9.09
N GLU A 12 -0.22 -25.09 -9.51
CA GLU A 12 0.12 -26.52 -9.43
C GLU A 12 0.10 -27.01 -7.98
N GLU A 13 0.16 -28.33 -7.79
CA GLU A 13 0.03 -28.95 -6.48
C GLU A 13 1.17 -28.56 -5.50
N ILE A 14 0.80 -27.81 -4.48
CA ILE A 14 1.60 -27.43 -3.32
C ILE A 14 1.65 -28.63 -2.35
N PRO A 15 2.85 -29.01 -1.87
CA PRO A 15 2.97 -30.05 -0.85
C PRO A 15 2.12 -29.75 0.38
N ALA A 16 1.32 -30.72 0.83
CA ALA A 16 0.37 -30.53 1.94
C ALA A 16 1.02 -29.97 3.21
N GLY A 17 2.26 -30.39 3.53
CA GLY A 17 3.01 -29.91 4.68
C GLY A 17 3.40 -28.42 4.63
N TYR A 18 3.30 -27.77 3.46
CA TYR A 18 3.64 -26.36 3.30
C TYR A 18 2.42 -25.44 3.43
N LEU A 19 1.23 -25.99 3.18
CA LEU A 19 0.01 -25.22 2.99
C LEU A 19 -0.41 -24.45 4.24
N ALA A 20 -0.43 -25.09 5.41
CA ALA A 20 -0.88 -24.45 6.65
C ALA A 20 -0.03 -23.23 7.03
N ASN A 21 1.30 -23.35 6.94
CA ASN A 21 2.21 -22.25 7.23
C ASN A 21 2.13 -21.16 6.14
N GLY A 22 2.04 -21.57 4.86
CA GLY A 22 1.88 -20.64 3.75
C GLY A 22 0.62 -19.78 3.88
N LEU A 23 -0.52 -20.38 4.21
CA LEU A 23 -1.79 -19.66 4.44
C LEU A 23 -1.71 -18.71 5.63
N LYS A 24 -1.12 -19.16 6.75
CA LYS A 24 -0.92 -18.31 7.93
C LYS A 24 -0.05 -17.09 7.61
N SER A 25 1.05 -17.28 6.89
CA SER A 25 1.91 -16.18 6.46
C SER A 25 1.23 -15.28 5.45
N PHE A 26 0.46 -15.83 4.51
CA PHE A 26 -0.29 -15.06 3.52
C PHE A 26 -1.30 -14.11 4.19
N LEU A 27 -2.04 -14.62 5.17
CA LEU A 27 -2.95 -13.81 5.98
C LEU A 27 -2.21 -12.71 6.75
N ASN A 28 -1.15 -13.08 7.47
CA ASN A 28 -0.41 -12.15 8.32
C ASN A 28 0.25 -11.02 7.51
N LEU A 29 0.90 -11.35 6.39
CA LEU A 29 1.53 -10.37 5.49
C LEU A 29 0.50 -9.42 4.90
N THR A 30 -0.70 -9.92 4.57
CA THR A 30 -1.79 -9.06 4.05
C THR A 30 -2.30 -8.13 5.13
N LEU A 31 -2.56 -8.63 6.35
CA LEU A 31 -2.99 -7.81 7.48
C LEU A 31 -1.95 -6.76 7.88
N GLU A 32 -0.67 -7.12 7.86
CA GLU A 32 0.45 -6.19 8.09
C GLU A 32 0.46 -5.09 7.03
N MET A 33 0.40 -5.45 5.76
CA MET A 33 0.33 -4.51 4.63
C MET A 33 -0.86 -3.55 4.76
N LEU A 34 -2.06 -4.06 5.08
CA LEU A 34 -3.25 -3.22 5.25
C LEU A 34 -3.08 -2.21 6.41
N ARG A 35 -2.41 -2.60 7.50
CA ARG A 35 -2.11 -1.70 8.63
C ARG A 35 -1.08 -0.64 8.25
N GLU A 36 0.01 -1.03 7.61
CA GLU A 36 1.06 -0.12 7.12
C GLU A 36 0.48 0.92 6.16
N GLN A 37 -0.42 0.49 5.27
CA GLN A 37 -1.10 1.35 4.32
C GLN A 37 -2.31 2.08 4.92
N ARG A 38 -2.59 1.92 6.22
CA ARG A 38 -3.67 2.61 6.95
C ARG A 38 -5.05 2.39 6.32
N VAL A 39 -5.27 1.18 5.82
CA VAL A 39 -6.54 0.70 5.24
C VAL A 39 -6.99 -0.61 5.89
N ALA A 40 -6.52 -0.91 7.09
CA ALA A 40 -6.97 -2.08 7.84
C ALA A 40 -8.41 -1.93 8.36
N GLY A 41 -8.84 -0.74 8.78
CA GLY A 41 -10.19 -0.53 9.33
C GLY A 41 -10.58 -1.58 10.38
N ASP A 42 -11.83 -2.04 10.32
CA ASP A 42 -12.36 -3.17 11.12
C ASP A 42 -12.30 -4.49 10.33
N THR A 43 -11.28 -4.66 9.48
CA THR A 43 -11.21 -5.79 8.55
C THR A 43 -11.13 -7.12 9.27
N GLU A 44 -12.02 -8.02 8.89
CA GLU A 44 -11.94 -9.44 9.18
C GLU A 44 -11.53 -10.18 7.90
N LEU A 45 -10.33 -10.76 7.92
CA LEU A 45 -9.74 -11.45 6.77
C LEU A 45 -9.42 -12.89 7.14
N HIS A 46 -9.76 -13.82 6.24
CA HIS A 46 -9.54 -15.25 6.41
C HIS A 46 -8.74 -15.81 5.24
N ALA A 47 -7.89 -16.79 5.53
CA ALA A 47 -7.14 -17.53 4.51
C ALA A 47 -7.63 -18.98 4.44
N TYR A 48 -7.89 -19.45 3.22
CA TYR A 48 -8.27 -20.82 2.92
C TYR A 48 -7.34 -21.37 1.85
N GLY A 49 -7.17 -22.69 1.82
CA GLY A 49 -6.43 -23.29 0.73
C GLY A 49 -6.65 -24.78 0.57
N THR A 50 -6.37 -25.21 -0.64
CA THR A 50 -6.21 -26.60 -1.06
C THR A 50 -4.83 -26.74 -1.68
N PRO A 51 -4.36 -27.96 -2.03
CA PRO A 51 -3.07 -28.12 -2.69
C PRO A 51 -2.90 -27.29 -3.97
N ARG A 52 -3.99 -26.94 -4.67
CA ARG A 52 -3.93 -26.18 -5.94
C ARG A 52 -4.57 -24.79 -5.86
N ARG A 53 -4.93 -24.31 -4.66
CA ARG A 53 -5.61 -23.02 -4.48
C ARG A 53 -5.26 -22.37 -3.16
N LEU A 54 -4.91 -21.10 -3.20
CA LEU A 54 -4.81 -20.23 -2.02
C LEU A 54 -5.86 -19.12 -2.16
N VAL A 55 -6.61 -18.85 -1.10
CA VAL A 55 -7.67 -17.84 -1.08
C VAL A 55 -7.49 -16.96 0.15
N LEU A 56 -7.55 -15.65 -0.03
CA LEU A 56 -7.85 -14.67 1.00
C LEU A 56 -9.22 -14.06 0.71
N MET A 57 -10.07 -14.04 1.71
CA MET A 57 -11.35 -13.35 1.61
C MET A 57 -11.74 -12.71 2.92
N GLY A 58 -12.41 -11.57 2.84
CA GLY A 58 -12.74 -10.80 4.02
C GLY A 58 -13.61 -9.60 3.74
N ARG A 59 -14.06 -8.97 4.80
CA ARG A 59 -14.92 -7.78 4.78
C ARG A 59 -14.38 -6.77 5.77
N GLY A 60 -14.85 -5.53 5.69
CA GLY A 60 -14.50 -4.51 6.68
C GLY A 60 -13.38 -3.56 6.24
N LEU A 61 -12.88 -3.69 5.01
CA LEU A 61 -11.90 -2.74 4.48
C LEU A 61 -12.58 -1.39 4.21
N PRO A 62 -11.94 -0.25 4.52
CA PRO A 62 -12.44 1.05 4.08
C PRO A 62 -12.35 1.17 2.56
N GLN A 63 -13.14 2.05 1.94
CA GLN A 63 -13.06 2.34 0.50
C GLN A 63 -11.80 3.11 0.11
N LYS A 64 -11.29 3.89 1.06
CA LYS A 64 -10.21 4.85 0.85
C LYS A 64 -9.42 4.99 2.13
N GLN A 65 -8.11 5.20 1.99
CA GLN A 65 -7.27 5.68 3.08
C GLN A 65 -7.77 7.06 3.54
N GLU A 66 -7.66 7.34 4.84
CA GLU A 66 -7.95 8.68 5.36
C GLU A 66 -6.97 9.72 4.82
N ASP A 67 -7.51 10.90 4.51
CA ASP A 67 -6.70 12.05 4.13
C ASP A 67 -5.82 12.44 5.33
N THR A 68 -4.55 12.73 5.06
CA THR A 68 -3.64 13.20 6.11
C THR A 68 -3.32 14.66 5.94
N THR A 69 -3.02 15.29 7.07
CA THR A 69 -2.37 16.59 7.07
C THR A 69 -0.89 16.38 7.31
N GLN A 70 -0.06 16.88 6.40
CA GLN A 70 1.38 17.00 6.60
C GLN A 70 1.72 18.43 6.99
N GLU A 71 2.40 18.56 8.12
CA GLU A 71 2.82 19.83 8.69
C GLU A 71 4.35 19.93 8.62
N ILE A 72 4.87 20.96 7.96
CA ILE A 72 6.30 21.12 7.71
C ILE A 72 6.74 22.49 8.23
N THR A 73 7.61 22.46 9.23
CA THR A 73 8.25 23.66 9.77
C THR A 73 9.54 23.95 9.01
N GLY A 74 9.69 25.21 8.59
CA GLY A 74 10.83 25.73 7.86
C GLY A 74 11.84 26.47 8.75
N PRO A 75 12.58 27.45 8.21
CA PRO A 75 13.48 28.30 9.00
C PRO A 75 12.71 29.31 9.89
N PRO A 76 13.36 29.90 10.92
CA PRO A 76 12.77 30.97 11.72
C PRO A 76 12.35 32.16 10.84
N LYS A 77 11.21 32.79 11.17
CA LYS A 77 10.69 33.97 10.47
C LYS A 77 11.74 35.09 10.38
N ALA A 78 12.52 35.28 11.45
CA ALA A 78 13.58 36.27 11.54
C ALA A 78 14.74 36.06 10.54
N VAL A 79 14.90 34.84 10.02
CA VAL A 79 15.91 34.51 8.98
C VAL A 79 15.26 34.41 7.60
N ALA A 80 13.95 34.13 7.56
CA ALA A 80 13.16 34.01 6.34
C ALA A 80 12.83 35.36 5.69
N PHE A 81 12.69 36.43 6.47
CA PHE A 81 12.40 37.76 5.97
C PHE A 81 13.43 38.76 6.50
N ASP A 82 13.81 39.72 5.66
CA ASP A 82 14.68 40.82 6.08
C ASP A 82 13.91 41.90 6.86
N LYS A 83 14.61 42.99 7.23
CA LYS A 83 14.03 44.09 8.01
C LYS A 83 12.96 44.88 7.24
N GLU A 84 12.94 44.78 5.91
CA GLU A 84 11.99 45.44 5.03
C GLU A 84 10.79 44.54 4.69
N GLY A 85 10.84 43.27 5.13
CA GLY A 85 9.80 42.28 4.90
C GLY A 85 9.97 41.49 3.61
N HIS A 86 11.10 41.63 2.90
CA HIS A 86 11.37 40.88 1.69
C HIS A 86 11.86 39.45 2.02
N PRO A 87 11.45 38.44 1.24
CA PRO A 87 11.87 37.06 1.44
C PRO A 87 13.38 36.92 1.19
N THR A 88 14.09 36.26 2.09
CA THR A 88 15.50 35.95 1.93
C THR A 88 15.68 34.64 1.14
N LYS A 89 16.93 34.33 0.77
CA LYS A 89 17.31 33.03 0.19
C LYS A 89 16.86 31.83 1.04
N ALA A 90 16.72 31.99 2.35
CA ALA A 90 16.25 30.93 3.24
C ALA A 90 14.76 30.63 3.00
N ALA A 91 13.93 31.68 2.85
CA ALA A 91 12.52 31.52 2.52
C ALA A 91 12.34 30.98 1.10
N GLU A 92 13.05 31.53 0.11
CA GLU A 92 12.99 31.06 -1.28
C GLU A 92 13.42 29.60 -1.41
N GLY A 93 14.51 29.21 -0.73
CA GLY A 93 15.00 27.84 -0.73
C GLY A 93 14.00 26.87 -0.09
N PHE A 94 13.34 27.28 1.00
CA PHE A 94 12.29 26.49 1.64
C PHE A 94 11.06 26.35 0.72
N ALA A 95 10.58 27.45 0.13
CA ALA A 95 9.47 27.45 -0.82
C ALA A 95 9.74 26.51 -2.01
N LYS A 96 10.93 26.64 -2.63
CA LYS A 96 11.37 25.80 -3.75
C LYS A 96 11.47 24.32 -3.36
N LYS A 97 12.02 24.01 -2.18
CA LYS A 97 12.13 22.62 -1.70
C LYS A 97 10.75 21.98 -1.51
N GLN A 98 9.78 22.76 -1.07
CA GLN A 98 8.41 22.29 -0.83
C GLN A 98 7.52 22.38 -2.07
N GLY A 99 8.01 22.99 -3.16
CA GLY A 99 7.29 23.14 -4.42
C GLY A 99 6.07 24.05 -4.31
N VAL A 100 6.11 25.05 -3.42
CA VAL A 100 5.03 26.02 -3.19
C VAL A 100 5.52 27.44 -3.47
N ALA A 101 4.60 28.34 -3.75
CA ALA A 101 4.91 29.77 -3.82
C ALA A 101 5.08 30.36 -2.41
N LEU A 102 5.84 31.45 -2.29
CA LEU A 102 6.16 32.08 -1.00
C LEU A 102 4.92 32.60 -0.26
N ASP A 103 3.90 33.03 -1.01
CA ASP A 103 2.61 33.50 -0.50
C ASP A 103 1.73 32.37 0.08
N GLN A 104 2.03 31.11 -0.23
CA GLN A 104 1.38 29.93 0.33
C GLN A 104 2.03 29.47 1.65
N ILE A 105 3.09 30.14 2.09
CA ILE A 105 3.80 29.83 3.32
C ILE A 105 3.24 30.69 4.45
N SER A 106 2.82 30.02 5.51
CA SER A 106 2.33 30.67 6.73
C SER A 106 3.40 30.66 7.83
N THR A 107 3.12 31.25 8.98
CA THR A 107 4.03 31.21 10.13
C THR A 107 3.35 30.59 11.33
N VAL A 108 4.07 29.73 12.06
CA VAL A 108 3.59 29.12 13.31
C VAL A 108 4.47 29.56 14.48
N ARG A 109 3.85 29.85 15.62
CA ARG A 109 4.55 30.19 16.86
C ARG A 109 4.92 28.91 17.60
N THR A 110 6.20 28.78 17.92
CA THR A 110 6.76 27.67 18.71
C THR A 110 7.42 28.20 19.98
N GLU A 111 7.83 27.33 20.90
CA GLU A 111 8.61 27.72 22.09
C GLU A 111 9.92 28.44 21.74
N LYS A 112 10.46 28.19 20.52
CA LYS A 112 11.72 28.77 20.03
C LYS A 112 11.51 30.01 19.15
N GLY A 113 10.27 30.50 19.03
CA GLY A 113 9.90 31.67 18.22
C GLY A 113 9.01 31.33 17.02
N ASP A 114 8.84 32.30 16.13
CA ASP A 114 8.04 32.16 14.91
C ASP A 114 8.84 31.49 13.79
N TYR A 115 8.25 30.49 13.14
CA TYR A 115 8.87 29.75 12.05
C TYR A 115 7.97 29.75 10.82
N LEU A 116 8.57 29.66 9.62
CA LEU A 116 7.82 29.33 8.41
C LEU A 116 7.14 27.96 8.57
N TYR A 117 5.96 27.83 7.99
CA TYR A 117 5.12 26.66 8.17
C TYR A 117 4.25 26.43 6.94
N ILE A 118 4.21 25.16 6.51
CA ILE A 118 3.35 24.69 5.43
C ILE A 118 2.47 23.58 5.99
N LYS A 119 1.17 23.72 5.75
CA LYS A 119 0.17 22.68 6.00
C LYS A 119 -0.33 22.18 4.65
N ARG A 120 -0.08 20.91 4.34
CA ARG A 120 -0.56 20.27 3.11
C ARG A 120 -1.54 19.15 3.46
N GLN A 121 -2.70 19.18 2.84
CA GLN A 121 -3.59 18.02 2.82
C GLN A 121 -3.09 17.03 1.76
N ILE A 122 -2.91 15.79 2.17
CA ILE A 122 -2.57 14.66 1.31
C ILE A 122 -3.84 13.82 1.21
N ALA A 123 -4.44 13.81 0.02
CA ALA A 123 -5.57 12.95 -0.25
C ALA A 123 -5.15 11.47 -0.10
N GLY A 124 -5.93 10.69 0.63
CA GLY A 124 -5.72 9.25 0.72
C GLY A 124 -5.92 8.58 -0.65
N LYS A 125 -5.26 7.44 -0.86
CA LYS A 125 -5.50 6.61 -2.04
C LYS A 125 -6.74 5.73 -1.86
N SER A 126 -7.35 5.31 -2.96
CA SER A 126 -8.40 4.29 -2.90
C SER A 126 -7.81 2.96 -2.40
N THR A 127 -8.61 2.17 -1.68
CA THR A 127 -8.16 0.86 -1.21
C THR A 127 -7.86 -0.07 -2.38
N ARG A 128 -8.62 0.03 -3.49
CA ARG A 128 -8.36 -0.72 -4.73
C ARG A 128 -6.97 -0.43 -5.31
N GLU A 129 -6.55 0.83 -5.37
CA GLU A 129 -5.19 1.20 -5.82
C GLU A 129 -4.12 0.66 -4.87
N ILE A 130 -4.33 0.81 -3.55
CA ILE A 130 -3.40 0.29 -2.54
C ILE A 130 -3.24 -1.23 -2.67
N LEU A 131 -4.33 -1.96 -2.84
CA LEU A 131 -4.31 -3.41 -3.04
C LEU A 131 -3.56 -3.77 -4.33
N ALA A 132 -3.82 -3.07 -5.44
CA ALA A 132 -3.13 -3.31 -6.72
C ALA A 132 -1.61 -3.08 -6.62
N GLU A 133 -1.19 -2.03 -5.91
CA GLU A 133 0.24 -1.71 -5.71
C GLU A 133 0.96 -2.74 -4.81
N ASN A 134 0.27 -3.33 -3.84
CA ASN A 134 0.92 -4.06 -2.74
C ASN A 134 0.70 -5.58 -2.74
N LEU A 135 -0.43 -6.09 -3.25
CA LEU A 135 -0.70 -7.53 -3.30
C LEU A 135 0.38 -8.33 -4.04
N PRO A 136 0.97 -7.87 -5.16
CA PRO A 136 2.09 -8.57 -5.80
C PRO A 136 3.25 -8.86 -4.84
N ARG A 137 3.62 -7.87 -4.02
CA ARG A 137 4.72 -7.99 -3.04
C ARG A 137 4.35 -8.93 -1.90
N VAL A 138 3.09 -8.90 -1.46
CA VAL A 138 2.59 -9.82 -0.42
C VAL A 138 2.70 -11.26 -0.92
N ILE A 139 2.27 -11.54 -2.15
CA ILE A 139 2.32 -12.87 -2.77
C ILE A 139 3.77 -13.36 -2.89
N GLU A 140 4.68 -12.50 -3.36
CA GLU A 140 6.09 -12.82 -3.50
C GLU A 140 6.78 -13.13 -2.14
N ARG A 141 6.37 -12.44 -1.08
CA ARG A 141 6.97 -12.56 0.26
C ARG A 141 6.49 -13.77 1.06
N ILE A 142 5.53 -14.56 0.56
CA ILE A 142 5.07 -15.74 1.29
C ILE A 142 6.26 -16.71 1.46
N PRO A 143 6.65 -17.04 2.70
CA PRO A 143 7.78 -17.91 2.95
C PRO A 143 7.39 -19.35 2.62
N TRP A 144 8.11 -19.96 1.69
CA TRP A 144 7.94 -21.34 1.30
C TRP A 144 9.21 -22.14 1.57
N PRO A 145 9.14 -23.37 2.09
CA PRO A 145 10.33 -24.20 2.34
C PRO A 145 11.15 -24.46 1.08
N LYS A 146 10.47 -24.55 -0.07
CA LYS A 146 11.09 -24.66 -1.39
C LYS A 146 10.29 -23.85 -2.39
N THR A 147 11.00 -23.00 -3.13
CA THR A 147 10.44 -22.18 -4.20
C THR A 147 10.98 -22.62 -5.56
N MET A 148 10.27 -22.19 -6.60
CA MET A 148 10.67 -22.28 -8.00
C MET A 148 10.74 -20.87 -8.56
N ARG A 149 11.79 -20.60 -9.36
CA ARG A 149 11.95 -19.33 -10.05
C ARG A 149 11.17 -19.34 -11.35
N TRP A 150 10.53 -18.22 -11.63
CA TRP A 150 9.73 -18.01 -12.81
C TRP A 150 10.50 -17.22 -13.85
N GLY A 151 11.00 -17.95 -14.85
CA GLY A 151 11.65 -17.38 -16.02
C GLY A 151 12.73 -16.34 -15.70
N SER A 152 12.81 -15.31 -16.55
CA SER A 152 13.70 -14.15 -16.39
C SER A 152 13.21 -13.10 -15.39
N VAL A 153 12.01 -13.26 -14.83
CA VAL A 153 11.30 -12.24 -14.04
C VAL A 153 11.77 -12.18 -12.58
N GLY A 154 12.61 -13.12 -12.15
CA GLY A 154 13.19 -13.15 -10.80
C GLY A 154 12.20 -13.53 -9.68
N PHE A 155 10.91 -13.61 -9.98
CA PHE A 155 9.85 -14.01 -9.06
C PHE A 155 10.00 -15.48 -8.62
N SER A 156 9.80 -15.74 -7.34
CA SER A 156 9.92 -17.07 -6.75
C SER A 156 8.67 -17.43 -5.96
N PHE A 157 8.09 -18.60 -6.24
CA PHE A 157 6.89 -19.07 -5.56
C PHE A 157 6.94 -20.58 -5.35
N VAL A 158 6.10 -21.13 -4.48
CA VAL A 158 6.13 -22.57 -4.17
C VAL A 158 5.89 -23.47 -5.39
N ARG A 159 5.03 -23.01 -6.30
CA ARG A 159 4.59 -23.73 -7.50
C ARG A 159 4.18 -22.76 -8.61
N PRO A 160 4.11 -23.22 -9.87
CA PRO A 160 3.50 -22.44 -10.93
C PRO A 160 2.08 -21.99 -10.60
N ILE A 161 1.74 -20.76 -10.98
CA ILE A 161 0.49 -20.01 -10.81
C ILE A 161 -0.19 -20.00 -12.17
N HIS A 162 -1.42 -20.47 -12.24
CA HIS A 162 -2.15 -20.58 -13.50
C HIS A 162 -3.13 -19.44 -13.69
N TRP A 163 -3.73 -18.95 -12.61
CA TRP A 163 -4.67 -17.84 -12.64
C TRP A 163 -4.67 -17.10 -11.31
N ILE A 164 -5.13 -15.85 -11.38
CA ILE A 164 -5.36 -15.00 -10.22
C ILE A 164 -6.75 -14.37 -10.37
N VAL A 165 -7.61 -14.53 -9.36
CA VAL A 165 -8.83 -13.73 -9.22
C VAL A 165 -8.58 -12.72 -8.11
N ALA A 166 -8.78 -11.43 -8.39
CA ALA A 166 -8.62 -10.40 -7.38
C ALA A 166 -9.72 -9.35 -7.52
N LEU A 167 -10.60 -9.29 -6.53
CA LEU A 167 -11.78 -8.42 -6.52
C LEU A 167 -11.85 -7.63 -5.22
N PHE A 168 -12.20 -6.36 -5.35
CA PHE A 168 -12.59 -5.48 -4.26
C PHE A 168 -13.99 -4.95 -4.57
N ASP A 169 -14.98 -5.31 -3.75
CA ASP A 169 -16.40 -5.01 -3.99
C ASP A 169 -16.90 -5.40 -5.38
N GLY A 170 -16.44 -6.56 -5.87
CA GLY A 170 -16.78 -7.06 -7.20
C GLY A 170 -16.04 -6.39 -8.35
N GLU A 171 -15.22 -5.37 -8.10
CA GLU A 171 -14.37 -4.75 -9.10
C GLU A 171 -12.97 -5.38 -9.15
N ILE A 172 -12.42 -5.57 -10.35
CA ILE A 172 -11.07 -6.14 -10.54
C ILE A 172 -10.01 -5.26 -9.88
N ILE A 173 -9.13 -5.86 -9.08
CA ILE A 173 -7.91 -5.23 -8.60
C ILE A 173 -6.82 -5.47 -9.66
N PRO A 174 -6.40 -4.45 -10.43
CA PRO A 174 -5.57 -4.66 -11.62
C PRO A 174 -4.09 -4.78 -11.25
N PHE A 175 -3.59 -6.00 -11.14
CA PHE A 175 -2.15 -6.27 -10.96
C PHE A 175 -1.70 -7.51 -11.72
N THR A 176 -0.38 -7.66 -11.87
CA THR A 176 0.27 -8.81 -12.50
C THR A 176 1.31 -9.41 -11.57
N VAL A 177 1.36 -10.74 -11.46
CA VAL A 177 2.38 -11.52 -10.75
C VAL A 177 2.80 -12.67 -11.64
N ALA A 178 4.11 -12.92 -11.79
CA ALA A 178 4.62 -14.02 -12.61
C ALA A 178 4.04 -14.03 -14.04
N GLU A 179 3.90 -12.85 -14.66
CA GLU A 179 3.28 -12.66 -15.98
C GLU A 179 1.77 -13.00 -16.05
N ILE A 180 1.14 -13.35 -14.92
CA ILE A 180 -0.30 -13.59 -14.79
C ILE A 180 -1.00 -12.34 -14.28
N THR A 181 -1.91 -11.79 -15.09
CA THR A 181 -2.75 -10.65 -14.71
C THR A 181 -3.99 -11.13 -13.96
N ALA A 182 -4.32 -10.44 -12.85
CA ALA A 182 -5.50 -10.71 -12.07
C ALA A 182 -6.79 -10.39 -12.84
N GLY A 183 -7.79 -11.26 -12.74
CA GLY A 183 -9.09 -11.11 -13.41
C GLY A 183 -10.27 -11.61 -12.57
N THR A 184 -11.32 -12.04 -13.25
CA THR A 184 -12.58 -12.55 -12.64
C THR A 184 -12.81 -14.05 -12.86
N ILE A 185 -11.94 -14.70 -13.64
CA ILE A 185 -12.12 -16.09 -14.05
C ILE A 185 -11.40 -17.01 -13.07
N THR A 186 -12.17 -17.85 -12.37
CA THR A 186 -11.66 -19.01 -11.64
C THR A 186 -11.76 -20.25 -12.51
N LEU A 187 -10.84 -21.20 -12.34
CA LEU A 187 -10.86 -22.48 -13.05
C LEU A 187 -11.29 -23.61 -12.11
N GLY A 188 -11.94 -24.62 -12.68
CA GLY A 188 -12.28 -25.86 -11.98
C GLY A 188 -11.04 -26.70 -11.62
N HIS A 189 -11.28 -27.84 -10.99
CA HIS A 189 -10.22 -28.79 -10.66
C HIS A 189 -9.96 -29.78 -11.79
#